data_AF-A0A383W9E6-F1
#
_entry.id   AF-A0A383W9E6-F1
#
_cell.length_a   1.000
_cell.length_b   1.000
_cell.length_c   1.000
_cell.angle_alpha   90.00
_cell.angle_beta   90.00
_cell.angle_gamma   90.00
#
_symmetry.space_group_name_H-M   'P 1'
#
loop_
_entity.id
_entity.type
_entity.pdbx_description
1 polymer ?
#
loop_
_entity_poly.entity_id
_entity_poly.type
_entity_poly.pdbx_seq_one_letter_code
_entity_poly.pdbx_strand_id
1 'polypeptide(L)' 'MACLAAIAKLMQLTELVLSDDDGQNRLTPRGLMVLTTLTGLQKLDVTGSDVSQQQLEVFWAAVPWQQRQQAAG' A
#
# COMPACT_ATOMS: atom_id res chain seq x y z
N MET A 1 -9.84 -7.01 -8.33
CA MET A 1 -8.36 -7.06 -8.32
C MET A 1 -7.69 -6.46 -9.57
N ALA A 2 -8.35 -6.40 -10.74
CA ALA A 2 -7.73 -5.88 -11.97
C ALA A 2 -7.22 -4.42 -11.85
N CYS A 3 -7.92 -3.54 -11.11
CA CYS A 3 -7.51 -2.15 -10.95
C CYS A 3 -6.21 -1.98 -10.16
N LEU A 4 -6.00 -2.76 -9.08
CA LEU A 4 -4.79 -2.67 -8.26
C LEU A 4 -3.54 -3.09 -9.03
N ALA A 5 -3.65 -4.08 -9.92
CA ALA A 5 -2.57 -4.50 -10.80
C ALA A 5 -2.21 -3.43 -11.85
N ALA A 6 -3.16 -2.60 -12.26
CA ALA A 6 -2.88 -1.45 -13.12
C ALA A 6 -2.20 -0.33 -12.33
N ILE A 7 -2.68 -0.03 -11.12
CA ILE A 7 -2.08 0.96 -10.21
C ILE A 7 -0.63 0.57 -9.88
N ALA A 8 -0.36 -0.71 -9.60
CA ALA A 8 0.98 -1.25 -9.33
C ALA A 8 2.02 -0.95 -10.43
N LYS A 9 1.59 -0.65 -11.66
CA LYS A 9 2.50 -0.27 -12.76
C LYS A 9 2.93 1.20 -12.70
N LEU A 10 2.29 2.01 -11.87
CA LEU A 10 2.61 3.43 -11.68
C LEU A 10 3.79 3.59 -10.72
N MET A 11 4.97 3.09 -11.10
CA MET A 11 6.14 3.00 -10.19
C MET A 11 6.61 4.35 -9.63
N GLN A 12 6.24 5.46 -10.26
CA GLN A 12 6.55 6.82 -9.80
C GLN A 12 5.51 7.40 -8.83
N LEU A 13 4.47 6.65 -8.50
CA LEU A 13 3.42 7.10 -7.60
C LEU A 13 4.00 7.26 -6.19
N THR A 14 3.91 8.47 -5.63
CA THR A 14 4.41 8.78 -4.29
C THR A 14 3.34 8.73 -3.22
N GLU A 15 2.08 8.87 -3.61
CA GLU A 15 0.93 8.90 -2.70
C GLU A 15 -0.23 8.15 -3.34
N LEU A 16 -0.82 7.24 -2.57
CA LEU A 16 -1.99 6.47 -2.96
C LEU A 16 -3.04 6.55 -1.85
N VAL A 17 -4.23 7.03 -2.21
CA VAL A 17 -5.38 7.06 -1.32
C VAL A 17 -6.41 6.07 -1.83
N LEU A 18 -6.63 5.02 -1.06
CA LEU A 18 -7.70 4.03 -1.22
C LEU A 18 -8.57 4.12 0.01
N SER A 19 -9.15 5.28 0.30
CA SER A 19 -10.11 5.45 1.40
C SER A 19 -11.53 5.31 0.88
N ASP A 20 -12.42 4.78 1.73
CA ASP A 20 -13.86 4.75 1.49
C ASP A 20 -14.55 5.21 2.78
N ASP A 21 -15.31 6.29 2.68
CA ASP A 21 -15.99 6.91 3.83
C ASP A 21 -17.14 6.05 4.36
N ASP A 22 -17.68 5.15 3.53
CA ASP A 22 -18.78 4.24 3.90
C ASP A 22 -18.27 2.91 4.48
N GLY A 23 -16.95 2.76 4.65
CA GLY A 23 -16.33 1.52 5.15
C GLY A 23 -16.49 0.33 4.19
N GLN A 24 -16.82 0.61 2.92
CA GLN A 24 -17.02 -0.41 1.89
C GLN A 24 -15.76 -0.67 1.07
N ASN A 25 -14.59 -0.21 1.55
CA ASN A 25 -13.35 -0.47 0.83
C ASN A 25 -13.02 -1.96 0.87
N ARG A 26 -13.22 -2.62 -0.27
CA ARG A 26 -12.93 -4.04 -0.47
C ARG A 26 -11.45 -4.33 -0.71
N LEU A 27 -10.56 -3.44 -0.30
CA LEU A 27 -9.13 -3.71 -0.29
C LEU A 27 -8.86 -4.84 0.69
N THR A 28 -8.43 -5.97 0.12
CA THR A 28 -8.02 -7.14 0.90
C THR A 28 -6.51 -7.13 1.14
N PRO A 29 -6.01 -7.87 2.13
CA PRO A 29 -4.57 -7.99 2.39
C PRO A 29 -3.80 -8.52 1.18
N ARG A 30 -4.40 -9.44 0.41
CA ARG A 30 -3.82 -9.94 -0.85
C ARG A 30 -3.74 -8.85 -1.92
N GLY A 31 -4.77 -7.99 -2.00
CA GLY A 31 -4.78 -6.84 -2.91
C GLY A 31 -3.71 -5.81 -2.55
N LEU A 32 -3.53 -5.54 -1.25
CA LEU A 32 -2.48 -4.65 -0.74
C LEU A 32 -1.08 -5.11 -1.15
N MET A 33 -0.79 -6.41 -1.08
CA MET A 33 0.53 -6.95 -1.44
C MET A 33 0.92 -6.74 -2.92
N VAL A 34 -0.04 -6.57 -3.82
CA VAL A 34 0.23 -6.25 -5.24
C VAL A 34 0.89 -4.87 -5.38
N LEU A 35 0.62 -3.95 -4.44
CA LEU A 35 1.12 -2.58 -4.45
C LEU A 35 2.57 -2.45 -3.95
N THR A 36 3.20 -3.53 -3.46
CA THR A 36 4.60 -3.52 -2.99
C THR A 36 5.60 -3.19 -4.10
N THR A 37 5.17 -3.31 -5.35
CA THR A 37 5.90 -2.91 -6.56
C THR A 37 6.02 -1.40 -6.74
N LEU A 38 5.23 -0.59 -6.01
CA LEU A 38 5.28 0.87 -6.02
C LEU A 38 6.49 1.36 -5.22
N THR A 39 7.68 1.24 -5.80
CA THR A 39 8.96 1.61 -5.17
C THR A 39 9.11 3.12 -4.93
N GLY A 40 8.24 3.96 -5.49
CA GLY A 40 8.18 5.40 -5.19
C GLY A 40 7.20 5.78 -4.07
N LEU A 41 6.36 4.85 -3.60
CA LEU A 41 5.23 5.15 -2.72
C LEU A 41 5.71 5.54 -1.33
N GLN A 42 5.40 6.75 -0.89
CA GLN A 42 5.76 7.32 0.41
C GLN A 42 4.57 7.40 1.37
N LYS A 43 3.35 7.49 0.82
CA LYS A 43 2.10 7.59 1.58
C LYS A 43 1.06 6.64 1.03
N LEU A 44 0.42 5.92 1.94
CA LEU A 44 -0.69 5.02 1.65
C LEU A 44 -1.80 5.26 2.67
N ASP A 45 -2.99 5.63 2.18
CA ASP A 45 -4.21 5.67 2.98
C ASP A 45 -5.12 4.52 2.55
N VAL A 46 -5.53 3.70 3.52
CA VAL A 46 -6.44 2.56 3.34
C VAL A 46 -7.60 2.61 4.35
N THR A 47 -7.94 3.81 4.81
CA THR A 47 -9.03 4.04 5.77
C THR A 47 -10.35 3.44 5.25
N GLY A 48 -11.11 2.81 6.15
CA GLY A 48 -12.36 2.13 5.79
C GLY A 48 -12.17 0.78 5.07
N SER A 49 -10.95 0.23 5.04
CA SER A 49 -10.67 -1.12 4.53
C SER A 49 -10.58 -2.19 5.63
N ASP A 50 -10.59 -3.45 5.20
CA ASP A 50 -10.35 -4.62 6.07
C ASP A 50 -8.84 -4.91 6.27
N VAL A 51 -7.97 -3.94 5.99
CA VAL A 51 -6.52 -4.06 6.24
C VAL A 51 -6.22 -3.71 7.69
N SER A 52 -5.69 -4.65 8.44
CA SER A 52 -5.23 -4.42 9.81
C SER A 52 -3.90 -3.67 9.85
N GLN A 53 -3.61 -3.04 10.99
CA GLN A 53 -2.33 -2.36 11.21
C GLN A 53 -1.12 -3.30 10.99
N GLN A 54 -1.22 -4.56 11.44
CA GLN A 54 -0.14 -5.55 11.23
C GLN A 54 0.07 -5.85 9.74
N GLN A 55 -1.00 -5.90 8.95
CA GLN A 55 -0.90 -6.13 7.51
C GLN A 55 -0.29 -4.91 6.80
N LEU A 56 -0.58 -3.70 7.28
CA LEU A 56 0.03 -2.48 6.79
C LEU A 56 1.53 -2.42 7.13
N GLU A 57 1.93 -2.86 8.32
CA GLU A 57 3.34 -3.02 8.70
C GLU A 57 4.07 -4.04 7.82
N VAL A 58 3.46 -5.20 7.57
CA VAL A 58 4.01 -6.23 6.66
C VAL A 58 4.15 -5.69 5.24
N PHE A 59 3.15 -4.95 4.75
CA PHE A 59 3.21 -4.29 3.45
C PHE A 59 4.43 -3.36 3.37
N TRP A 60 4.57 -2.46 4.34
CA TRP A 60 5.63 -1.48 4.41
C TRP A 60 7.03 -2.11 4.58
N ALA A 61 7.14 -3.21 5.34
CA ALA A 61 8.37 -3.99 5.43
C ALA A 61 8.76 -4.66 4.09
N ALA A 62 7.78 -4.94 3.23
CA ALA A 62 7.98 -5.50 1.90
C ALA A 62 8.25 -4.45 0.81
N VAL A 63 8.04 -3.16 1.08
CA VAL A 63 8.38 -2.08 0.15
C VAL A 63 9.90 -1.86 0.15
N PRO A 64 10.62 -2.10 -0.97
CA PRO A 64 12.09 -2.23 -0.96
C PRO A 64 12.88 -1.01 -0.49
N TRP A 65 12.35 0.20 -0.65
CA TRP A 65 13.07 1.42 -0.30
C TRP A 65 12.93 1.79 1.19
N GLN A 66 11.89 1.30 1.88
CA GLN A 66 11.65 1.62 3.29
C GLN A 66 12.72 1.04 4.22
N GLN A 67 13.26 -0.14 3.90
CA GLN A 67 14.38 -0.74 4.65
C GLN A 67 15.63 0.15 4.65
N ARG A 68 15.81 1.03 3.66
CA ARG A 68 16.95 1.96 3.58
C ARG A 68 16.81 3.16 4.50
N GLN A 69 15.58 3.57 4.84
CA GLN A 69 15.35 4.70 5.75
C GLN A 69 15.36 4.28 7.22
N GLN A 70 14.94 3.05 7.54
CA GLN A 70 14.98 2.54 8.92
C GLN A 70 16.39 2.19 9.42
N ALA A 71 17.36 2.00 8.51
CA ALA A 71 18.76 1.75 8.86
C ALA A 71 19.58 3.04 9.10
N ALA A 72 18.97 4.22 8.97
CA ALA A 72 19.64 5.53 9.07
C ALA A 72 19.06 6.45 10.16
N GLY A 73 18.30 5.89 11.12
CA GLY A 73 17.72 6.59 12.27
C GLY A 73 18.40 6.23 13.58
#